data_AF-C7IY35-F1
#
_entry.id   AF-C7IY35-F1
#
_cell.length_a   1.000
_cell.length_b   1.000
_cell.length_c   1.000
_cell.angle_alpha   90.00
_cell.angle_beta   90.00
_cell.angle_gamma   90.00
#
_symmetry.space_group_name_H-M   'P 1'
#
loop_
_entity.id
_entity.type
_entity.pdbx_description
1 polymer ?
#
loop_
_entity_poly.entity_id
_entity_poly.type
_entity_poly.pdbx_seq_one_letter_code
_entity_poly.pdbx_strand_id
1 'polypeptide(L)'
;NAIGDHALLVPFSATLEWLKTLNYKEIEKWHPWFVEKQIAGYSVRYENNILFATIKGAGHVPSDYLPFEVFVAYQRWIDGSDSL
;
A
#
# COMPACT_ATOMS: atom_id res chain seq x y z
N ASN A 1 -5.35 -2.05 2.46
CA ASN A 1 -4.42 -3.16 2.78
C ASN A 1 -3.00 -2.66 2.51
N ALA A 2 -2.09 -2.73 3.49
CA ALA A 2 -0.71 -2.28 3.35
C ALA A 2 0.27 -3.42 3.68
N ILE A 3 1.28 -3.65 2.83
CA ILE A 3 2.28 -4.72 3.02
C ILE A 3 3.70 -4.21 2.72
N GLY A 4 4.68 -4.74 3.44
CA GLY A 4 6.08 -4.44 3.16
C GLY A 4 6.55 -5.14 1.87
N ASP A 5 7.26 -4.43 1.01
CA ASP A 5 7.73 -4.98 -0.28
C ASP A 5 8.93 -5.93 -0.16
N HIS A 6 9.53 -6.05 1.03
CA HIS A 6 10.57 -7.04 1.36
C HIS A 6 10.02 -8.24 2.17
N ALA A 7 8.68 -8.37 2.28
CA ALA A 7 8.05 -9.53 2.91
C ALA A 7 8.22 -10.79 2.04
N LEU A 8 9.15 -11.67 2.40
CA LEU A 8 9.44 -12.90 1.63
C LEU A 8 8.40 -14.01 1.84
N LEU A 9 7.80 -14.11 3.04
CA LEU A 9 6.83 -15.15 3.36
C LEU A 9 5.50 -14.95 2.62
N VAL A 10 5.09 -13.68 2.50
CA VAL A 10 3.88 -13.28 1.78
C VAL A 10 4.27 -12.08 0.90
N PRO A 11 4.71 -12.31 -0.34
CA PRO A 11 5.12 -11.22 -1.22
C PRO A 11 3.91 -10.39 -1.65
N PHE A 12 4.12 -9.08 -1.79
CA PHE A 12 3.05 -8.15 -2.19
C PHE A 12 2.40 -8.50 -3.53
N SER A 13 3.18 -9.13 -4.44
CA SER A 13 2.69 -9.59 -5.73
C SER A 13 1.57 -10.63 -5.60
N ALA A 14 1.64 -11.53 -4.61
CA ALA A 14 0.58 -12.50 -4.37
C ALA A 14 -0.73 -11.81 -3.96
N THR A 15 -0.65 -10.78 -3.11
CA THR A 15 -1.82 -9.96 -2.75
C THR A 15 -2.38 -9.19 -3.94
N LEU A 16 -1.51 -8.66 -4.81
CA LEU A 16 -1.93 -7.95 -6.01
C LEU A 16 -2.63 -8.88 -7.01
N GLU A 17 -2.10 -10.09 -7.23
CA GLU A 17 -2.76 -11.11 -8.06
C GLU A 17 -4.11 -11.53 -7.49
N TRP A 18 -4.21 -11.71 -6.17
CA TRP A 18 -5.49 -11.96 -5.52
C TRP A 18 -6.49 -10.82 -5.75
N LEU A 19 -6.08 -9.56 -5.61
CA LEU A 19 -6.95 -8.41 -5.88
C LEU A 19 -7.45 -8.39 -7.33
N LYS A 20 -6.62 -8.77 -8.31
CA LYS A 20 -7.04 -8.86 -9.72
C LYS A 20 -8.15 -9.88 -9.94
N THR A 21 -8.23 -10.95 -9.13
CA THR A 21 -9.30 -11.94 -9.22
C THR A 21 -10.68 -11.40 -8.85
N LEU A 22 -10.74 -10.27 -8.12
CA LEU A 22 -11.98 -9.60 -7.77
C LEU A 22 -12.61 -8.89 -8.99
N ASN A 23 -11.83 -8.67 -10.05
CA ASN A 23 -12.26 -8.04 -11.30
C ASN A 23 -12.92 -6.65 -11.11
N TYR A 24 -12.44 -5.88 -10.14
CA TYR A 24 -12.85 -4.50 -9.93
C TYR A 24 -12.05 -3.55 -10.82
N LYS A 25 -12.69 -2.47 -11.27
CA LYS A 25 -12.01 -1.46 -12.07
C LYS A 25 -11.04 -0.66 -11.21
N GLU A 26 -9.83 -0.43 -11.72
CA GLU A 26 -8.90 0.54 -11.15
C GLU A 26 -9.43 1.96 -11.40
N ILE A 27 -9.72 2.68 -10.32
CA ILE A 27 -10.11 4.10 -10.36
C ILE A 27 -8.88 5.01 -10.23
N GLU A 28 -7.81 4.49 -9.63
CA GLU A 28 -6.50 5.13 -9.57
C GLU A 28 -5.44 4.07 -9.90
N LYS A 29 -4.70 4.30 -10.98
CA LYS A 29 -3.67 3.38 -11.48
C LYS A 29 -2.49 3.33 -10.53
N TRP A 30 -1.79 2.20 -10.50
CA TRP A 30 -0.54 2.03 -9.76
C TRP A 30 0.41 3.25 -9.85
N HIS A 31 0.65 3.92 -8.73
CA HIS A 31 1.48 5.12 -8.66
C HIS A 31 2.30 5.17 -7.36
N PRO A 32 3.41 5.93 -7.31
CA PRO A 32 4.15 6.10 -6.09
C PRO A 32 3.41 7.02 -5.11
N TRP A 33 3.58 6.76 -3.82
CA TRP A 33 3.18 7.67 -2.75
C TRP A 33 4.38 8.10 -1.92
N PHE A 34 4.24 9.27 -1.29
CA PHE A 34 5.38 9.99 -0.73
C PHE A 34 5.20 10.31 0.75
N VAL A 35 6.31 10.19 1.49
CA VAL A 35 6.52 10.71 2.84
C VAL A 35 7.79 11.57 2.77
N GLU A 36 7.72 12.81 3.24
CA GLU A 36 8.85 13.75 3.24
C GLU A 36 9.59 13.86 1.89
N LYS A 37 8.85 13.83 0.77
CA LYS A 37 9.38 13.88 -0.61
C LYS A 37 10.18 12.64 -1.04
N GLN A 38 10.19 11.58 -0.24
CA GLN A 38 10.72 10.26 -0.59
C GLN A 38 9.59 9.31 -0.97
N ILE A 39 9.87 8.39 -1.89
CA ILE A 39 8.91 7.32 -2.23
C ILE A 39 8.84 6.39 -1.02
N ALA A 40 7.68 6.40 -0.36
CA ALA A 40 7.38 5.51 0.77
C ALA A 40 6.79 4.18 0.30
N GLY A 41 6.31 4.12 -0.94
CA GLY A 41 5.86 2.89 -1.59
C GLY A 41 5.02 3.20 -2.82
N TYR A 42 4.17 2.25 -3.19
CA TYR A 42 3.24 2.37 -4.31
C TYR A 42 1.84 1.98 -3.89
N SER A 43 0.85 2.53 -4.58
CA SER A 43 -0.56 2.32 -4.26
C SER A 43 -1.40 2.20 -5.52
N VAL A 44 -2.55 1.56 -5.37
CA VAL A 44 -3.60 1.43 -6.38
C VAL A 44 -4.94 1.43 -5.70
N ARG A 45 -5.92 2.08 -6.34
CA ARG A 45 -7.29 2.17 -5.84
C ARG A 45 -8.25 1.53 -6.83
N TYR A 46 -9.06 0.63 -6.31
CA TYR A 46 -10.12 -0.04 -7.06
C TYR A 46 -11.49 0.54 -6.66
N GLU A 47 -12.51 0.24 -7.46
CA GLU A 47 -13.90 0.39 -7.05
C GLU A 47 -14.18 -0.31 -5.70
N ASN A 48 -15.33 -0.01 -5.11
CA ASN A 48 -15.74 -0.54 -3.79
C ASN A 48 -14.81 -0.14 -2.65
N ASN A 49 -14.15 1.03 -2.77
CA ASN A 49 -13.29 1.62 -1.75
C ASN A 49 -12.12 0.72 -1.32
N ILE A 50 -11.59 -0.09 -2.25
CA ILE A 50 -10.41 -0.91 -1.98
C ILE A 50 -9.15 -0.13 -2.33
N LEU A 51 -8.36 0.16 -1.30
CA LEU A 51 -7.01 0.71 -1.41
C LEU A 51 -5.98 -0.38 -1.07
N PHE A 52 -5.02 -0.56 -1.97
CA PHE A 52 -3.83 -1.36 -1.72
C PHE A 52 -2.60 -0.46 -1.78
N ALA A 53 -1.68 -0.64 -0.82
CA ALA A 53 -0.42 0.08 -0.76
C ALA A 53 0.73 -0.85 -0.37
N THR A 54 1.92 -0.56 -0.88
CA THR A 54 3.17 -1.13 -0.40
C THR A 54 3.89 -0.14 0.49
N ILE A 55 4.73 -0.65 1.39
CA ILE A 55 5.66 0.14 2.18
C ILE A 55 7.08 -0.29 1.79
N LYS A 56 7.80 0.61 1.14
CA LYS A 56 9.12 0.37 0.56
C LYS A 56 10.16 0.12 1.65
N GLY A 57 10.84 -1.02 1.59
CA GLY A 57 11.87 -1.43 2.55
C GLY A 57 11.34 -2.16 3.78
N ALA A 58 10.02 -2.29 3.93
CA ALA A 58 9.41 -2.99 5.06
C ALA A 58 9.33 -4.51 4.84
N GLY A 59 9.45 -5.28 5.93
CA GLY A 59 9.23 -6.73 5.95
C GLY A 59 7.77 -7.13 6.15
N HIS A 60 7.56 -8.36 6.66
CA HIS A 60 6.21 -8.93 6.85
C HIS A 60 5.37 -8.17 7.89
N VAL A 61 6.02 -7.59 8.90
CA VAL A 61 5.40 -6.72 9.91
C VAL A 61 5.95 -5.31 9.69
N PRO A 62 5.35 -4.47 8.82
CA PRO A 62 5.96 -3.22 8.40
C PRO A 62 6.27 -2.25 9.53
N SER A 63 5.48 -2.26 10.60
CA SER A 63 5.66 -1.40 11.78
C SER A 63 6.98 -1.66 12.52
N ASP A 64 7.54 -2.86 12.41
CA ASP A 64 8.80 -3.21 13.07
C ASP A 64 10.02 -2.62 12.35
N TYR A 65 9.86 -2.24 11.08
CA TYR A 65 10.93 -1.73 10.22
C TYR A 65 10.79 -0.22 9.95
N LEU A 66 9.57 0.23 9.65
CA LEU A 66 9.27 1.58 9.17
C LEU A 66 8.03 2.14 9.89
N PRO A 67 8.08 2.34 11.21
CA PRO A 67 6.91 2.73 12.01
C PRO A 67 6.34 4.10 11.61
N PHE A 68 7.17 5.03 11.14
CA PHE A 68 6.73 6.36 10.73
C PHE A 68 5.91 6.32 9.44
N GLU A 69 6.41 5.64 8.40
CA GLU A 69 5.71 5.47 7.12
C GLU A 69 4.41 4.68 7.30
N VAL A 70 4.41 3.67 8.18
CA VAL A 70 3.21 2.91 8.56
C VAL A 70 2.19 3.81 9.25
N PHE A 71 2.62 4.66 10.17
CA PHE A 71 1.73 5.60 10.85
C PHE A 71 1.12 6.60 9.86
N VAL A 72 1.92 7.16 8.95
CA VAL A 72 1.43 8.08 7.92
C VAL A 72 0.41 7.39 7.00
N ALA A 73 0.68 6.16 6.57
CA ALA A 73 -0.25 5.38 5.77
C ALA A 73 -1.56 5.11 6.53
N TYR A 74 -1.49 4.76 7.81
CA TYR A 74 -2.67 4.53 8.64
C TYR A 74 -3.51 5.80 8.82
N GLN A 75 -2.87 6.92 9.14
CA GLN A 75 -3.54 8.21 9.33
C GLN A 75 -4.25 8.66 8.05
N ARG A 76 -3.55 8.62 6.89
CA ARG A 76 -4.13 8.99 5.60
C ARG A 76 -5.30 8.09 5.20
N TRP A 77 -5.26 6.81 5.56
CA TRP A 77 -6.36 5.88 5.31
C TRP A 77 -7.61 6.25 6.12
N ILE A 78 -7.46 6.57 7.41
CA ILE A 78 -8.58 7.01 8.27
C ILE A 78 -9.15 8.34 7.80
N ASP A 79 -8.30 9.26 7.38
CA ASP A 79 -8.71 10.59 6.91
C ASP A 79 -9.37 10.56 5.53
N GLY A 80 -9.37 9.39 4.86
CA GLY A 80 -9.88 9.26 3.48
C GLY A 80 -9.08 10.10 2.48
N SER A 81 -7.78 10.30 2.74
CA SER A 81 -6.94 11.15 1.92
C SER A 81 -6.82 10.63 0.49
N ASP A 82 -6.83 11.56 -0.47
CA ASP A 82 -6.64 11.24 -1.88
C ASP A 82 -5.20 10.83 -2.21
N SER A 83 -4.22 11.13 -1.35
CA SER A 83 -2.80 10.82 -1.62
C SER A 83 -2.28 9.74 -0.68
N LEU A 84 -2.49 8.49 -1.09
CA LEU A 84 -1.88 7.30 -0.52
C LEU A 84 -1.40 6.40 -1.63
#